data_AF-A0AAW2XR22-F1
#
_entry.id   AF-A0AAW2XR22-F1
#
_cell.length_a   1.000
_cell.length_b   1.000
_cell.length_c   1.000
_cell.angle_alpha   90.00
_cell.angle_beta   90.00
_cell.angle_gamma   90.00
#
_symmetry.space_group_name_H-M   'P 1'
#
loop_
_entity.id
_entity.type
_entity.pdbx_description
1 polymer ?
#
loop_
_entity_poly.entity_id
_entity_poly.type
_entity_poly.pdbx_seq_one_letter_code
_entity_poly.pdbx_strand_id
1 'polypeptide(L)'
;MSWSSYGPYWRQARKIFLSEMFNVKKLDSLEQIRVEERRNFLYRLRSLSGKPVVLRDHLTHYTLSTISRMVLSRIYFGESDEKKFVVKLEELKGMLDEWFFLNGVFNIGDWIPWLSFLDVQGYVK
;
A
#
# COMPACT_ATOMS: atom_id res chain seq x y z
N MET A 1 3.38 14.55 1.53
CA MET A 1 4.06 14.87 0.26
C MET A 1 3.10 14.75 -0.93
N SER A 2 2.36 13.64 -1.07
CA SER A 2 1.52 13.34 -2.25
C SER A 2 0.42 14.38 -2.55
N TRP A 3 -0.28 14.88 -1.53
CA TRP A 3 -1.33 15.92 -1.67
C TRP A 3 -0.94 17.28 -1.08
N SER A 4 0.35 17.50 -0.81
CA SER A 4 0.82 18.76 -0.22
C SER A 4 1.30 19.70 -1.33
N SER A 5 0.86 20.96 -1.29
CA SER A 5 1.37 22.01 -2.16
C SER A 5 2.89 22.15 -2.04
N TYR A 6 3.54 22.51 -3.14
CA TYR A 6 4.97 22.72 -3.14
C TYR A 6 5.37 23.84 -2.17
N GLY A 7 6.36 23.56 -1.31
CA GLY A 7 6.81 24.49 -0.27
C GLY A 7 7.96 23.94 0.57
N PRO A 8 8.40 24.68 1.61
CA PRO A 8 9.46 24.23 2.51
C PRO A 8 9.22 22.83 3.09
N TYR A 9 8.00 22.56 3.56
CA TYR A 9 7.61 21.25 4.10
C TYR A 9 7.74 20.14 3.05
N TRP A 10 7.15 20.32 1.86
CA TRP A 10 7.22 19.32 0.79
C TRP A 10 8.66 19.01 0.40
N ARG A 11 9.51 20.04 0.26
CA ARG A 11 10.94 19.90 -0.08
C ARG A 11 11.70 19.14 1.00
N GLN A 12 11.48 19.47 2.26
CA GLN A 12 12.13 18.81 3.38
C GLN A 12 11.72 17.34 3.50
N ALA A 13 10.41 17.06 3.44
CA ALA A 13 9.90 15.69 3.45
C ALA A 13 10.49 14.87 2.29
N ARG A 14 10.47 15.41 1.07
CA ARG A 14 11.06 14.73 -0.10
C ARG A 14 12.55 14.46 0.07
N LYS A 15 13.30 15.42 0.62
CA LYS A 15 14.73 15.24 0.90
C LYS A 15 14.96 14.10 1.87
N ILE A 16 14.21 14.03 2.98
CA ILE A 16 14.30 12.96 3.98
C ILE A 16 13.98 11.60 3.37
N PHE A 17 12.90 11.48 2.59
CA PHE A 17 12.55 10.22 1.93
C PHE A 17 13.67 9.72 1.03
N LEU A 18 14.25 10.60 0.20
CA LEU A 18 15.32 10.23 -0.72
C LEU A 18 16.65 9.95 0.00
N SER A 19 16.99 10.72 1.04
CA SER A 19 18.27 10.58 1.74
C SER A 19 18.29 9.45 2.76
N GLU A 20 17.17 9.15 3.41
CA GLU A 20 17.14 8.19 4.53
C GLU A 20 16.47 6.86 4.14
N MET A 21 15.38 6.90 3.37
CA MET A 21 14.60 5.70 3.06
C MET A 21 15.01 5.06 1.73
N PHE A 22 15.28 5.88 0.71
CA PHE A 22 15.56 5.43 -0.65
C PHE A 22 17.02 5.64 -1.08
N ASN A 23 17.94 5.81 -0.13
CA ASN A 23 19.36 5.85 -0.46
C ASN A 23 19.90 4.44 -0.78
N VAL A 24 21.00 4.38 -1.53
CA VAL A 24 21.62 3.12 -1.98
C VAL A 24 21.93 2.18 -0.82
N LYS A 25 22.61 2.68 0.23
CA LYS A 25 22.97 1.86 1.41
C LYS A 25 21.73 1.24 2.08
N LYS A 26 20.64 2.00 2.18
CA LYS A 26 19.38 1.53 2.76
C LYS A 26 18.72 0.51 1.85
N LEU A 27 18.65 0.75 0.55
CA LEU A 27 18.09 -0.18 -0.42
C LEU A 27 18.83 -1.52 -0.45
N ASP A 28 20.16 -1.49 -0.32
CA ASP A 28 21.01 -2.68 -0.22
C ASP A 28 20.74 -3.42 1.10
N SER A 29 20.65 -2.71 2.22
CA SER A 29 20.31 -3.33 3.52
C SER A 29 18.93 -4.00 3.52
N LEU A 30 18.01 -3.51 2.68
CA LEU A 30 16.65 -4.05 2.53
C LEU A 30 16.54 -5.11 1.42
N GLU A 31 17.62 -5.42 0.71
CA GLU A 31 17.61 -6.40 -0.38
C GLU A 31 17.17 -7.78 0.10
N GLN A 32 17.72 -8.23 1.23
CA GLN A 32 17.41 -9.54 1.80
C GLN A 32 15.91 -9.72 2.05
N ILE A 33 15.23 -8.68 2.55
CA ILE A 33 13.78 -8.68 2.77
C ILE A 33 13.04 -8.88 1.43
N ARG A 34 13.43 -8.15 0.37
CA ARG A 34 12.80 -8.28 -0.95
C ARG A 34 13.01 -9.67 -1.55
N VAL A 35 14.20 -10.25 -1.38
CA VAL A 35 14.51 -11.61 -1.84
C VAL A 35 13.66 -12.64 -1.11
N GLU A 36 13.52 -12.51 0.21
CA GLU A 36 12.70 -13.41 1.02
C GLU A 36 11.22 -13.32 0.66
N GLU A 37 10.65 -12.11 0.58
CA GLU A 37 9.25 -11.93 0.21
C GLU A 37 8.96 -12.42 -1.21
N ARG A 38 9.90 -12.25 -2.15
CA ARG A 38 9.78 -12.78 -3.51
C ARG A 38 9.75 -14.31 -3.49
N ARG A 39 10.62 -14.95 -2.70
CA ARG A 39 10.60 -16.41 -2.53
C ARG A 39 9.27 -16.88 -1.95
N ASN A 40 8.78 -16.24 -0.88
CA ASN A 40 7.49 -16.56 -0.27
C ASN A 40 6.33 -16.43 -1.26
N PHE A 41 6.32 -15.38 -2.08
CA PHE A 41 5.36 -15.20 -3.15
C PHE A 41 5.40 -16.33 -4.18
N LEU A 42 6.59 -16.68 -4.67
CA LEU A 42 6.75 -17.78 -5.63
C LEU A 42 6.37 -19.15 -5.05
N TYR A 43 6.68 -19.42 -3.78
CA TYR A 43 6.26 -20.65 -3.11
C TYR A 43 4.73 -20.76 -3.02
N ARG A 44 4.03 -19.68 -2.66
CA ARG A 44 2.56 -19.64 -2.64
C ARG A 44 1.95 -19.84 -4.03
N LEU A 45 2.55 -19.27 -5.08
CA LEU A 45 2.08 -19.50 -6.44
C LEU A 45 2.33 -20.94 -6.89
N ARG A 46 3.50 -21.49 -6.56
CA ARG A 46 3.86 -22.88 -6.90
C ARG A 46 2.87 -23.89 -6.29
N SER A 47 2.40 -23.67 -5.06
CA SER A 47 1.40 -24.54 -4.43
C SER A 47 0.03 -24.50 -5.12
N LEU A 48 -0.22 -23.48 -5.96
CA LEU A 48 -1.46 -23.32 -6.73
C LEU A 48 -1.29 -23.70 -8.20
N SER A 49 -0.14 -24.29 -8.57
CA SER A 49 0.14 -24.70 -9.95
C SER A 49 -0.94 -25.60 -10.54
N GLY A 50 -1.28 -25.38 -11.81
CA GLY A 50 -2.32 -26.12 -12.52
C GLY A 50 -3.75 -25.62 -12.26
N LYS A 51 -3.95 -24.58 -11.45
CA LYS A 51 -5.25 -23.95 -11.21
C LYS A 51 -5.24 -22.50 -11.70
N PRO A 52 -6.35 -21.99 -12.25
CA PRO A 52 -6.52 -20.56 -12.46
C PRO A 52 -6.41 -19.81 -11.12
N VAL A 53 -5.63 -18.74 -11.10
CA VAL A 53 -5.42 -17.91 -9.91
C VAL A 53 -5.65 -16.45 -10.22
N VAL A 54 -6.27 -15.72 -9.27
CA VAL A 54 -6.42 -14.26 -9.36
C VAL A 54 -5.12 -13.63 -8.87
N LEU A 55 -4.25 -13.25 -9.80
CA LEU A 55 -2.90 -12.77 -9.49
C LEU A 55 -2.89 -11.46 -8.68
N ARG A 56 -3.91 -10.61 -8.87
CA ARG A 56 -4.08 -9.32 -8.16
C ARG A 56 -3.89 -9.49 -6.65
N ASP A 57 -4.59 -10.45 -6.05
CA ASP A 57 -4.60 -10.66 -4.61
C ASP A 57 -3.23 -11.12 -4.08
N HIS A 58 -2.53 -11.97 -4.83
CA HIS A 58 -1.19 -12.43 -4.48
C HIS A 58 -0.15 -11.30 -4.62
N LEU A 59 -0.29 -10.45 -5.63
CA LEU A 59 0.58 -9.28 -5.82
C LEU A 59 0.35 -8.22 -4.74
N THR A 60 -0.91 -7.94 -4.40
CA THR A 60 -1.25 -7.04 -3.29
C THR A 60 -0.64 -7.55 -1.99
N HIS A 61 -0.80 -8.84 -1.69
CA HIS A 61 -0.19 -9.44 -0.49
C HIS A 61 1.35 -9.33 -0.50
N TYR A 62 2.01 -9.63 -1.63
CA TYR A 62 3.46 -9.51 -1.77
C TYR A 62 3.96 -8.08 -1.56
N THR A 63 3.32 -7.11 -2.21
CA THR A 63 3.68 -5.68 -2.14
C THR A 63 3.54 -5.17 -0.70
N LEU A 64 2.41 -5.43 -0.05
CA LEU A 64 2.18 -4.99 1.32
C LEU A 64 3.13 -5.65 2.31
N SER A 65 3.45 -6.94 2.13
CA SER A 65 4.36 -7.66 3.02
C SER A 65 5.77 -7.09 2.91
N THR A 66 6.19 -6.80 1.68
CA THR A 66 7.47 -6.16 1.37
C THR A 66 7.55 -4.76 1.99
N ILE A 67 6.55 -3.90 1.75
CA ILE A 67 6.51 -2.53 2.30
C ILE A 67 6.47 -2.56 3.84
N SER A 68 5.61 -3.40 4.43
CA SER A 68 5.48 -3.53 5.89
C SER A 68 6.80 -3.93 6.53
N ARG A 69 7.51 -4.93 5.98
CA ARG A 69 8.81 -5.34 6.52
C ARG A 69 9.89 -4.30 6.28
N MET A 70 9.89 -3.62 5.14
CA MET A 70 10.90 -2.59 4.84
C MET A 70 10.75 -1.35 5.71
N VAL A 71 9.52 -0.94 6.04
CA VAL A 71 9.23 0.30 6.77
C VAL A 71 9.09 0.05 8.27
N LEU A 72 8.40 -1.02 8.67
CA LEU A 72 8.01 -1.30 10.05
C LEU A 72 8.74 -2.49 10.67
N SER A 73 9.68 -3.10 9.94
CA SER A 73 10.51 -4.25 10.36
C SER A 73 9.76 -5.55 10.73
N ARG A 74 8.43 -5.57 10.65
CA ARG A 74 7.60 -6.76 10.89
C ARG A 74 6.38 -6.77 9.97
N ILE A 75 5.76 -7.94 9.83
CA ILE A 75 4.46 -8.10 9.17
C ILE A 75 3.37 -7.98 10.23
N TYR A 76 2.37 -7.13 9.97
CA TYR A 76 1.30 -6.83 10.93
C TYR A 76 -0.05 -7.40 10.54
N PHE A 77 -0.13 -8.05 9.39
CA PHE A 77 -1.36 -8.63 8.86
C PHE A 77 -1.14 -10.07 8.43
N GLY A 78 -2.21 -10.86 8.41
CA GLY A 78 -2.16 -12.25 7.96
C GLY A 78 -3.52 -12.93 8.00
N GLU A 79 -3.51 -14.21 7.62
CA GLU A 79 -4.71 -15.06 7.52
C GLU A 79 -4.93 -15.93 8.77
N SER A 80 -3.92 -16.08 9.64
CA SER A 80 -3.96 -16.97 10.81
C SER A 80 -4.09 -16.17 12.11
N ASP A 81 -5.04 -16.56 12.97
CA ASP A 81 -5.21 -16.03 14.32
C ASP A 81 -4.10 -16.49 15.30
N GLU A 82 -3.25 -17.45 14.90
CA GLU A 82 -2.18 -18.00 15.76
C GLU A 82 -1.02 -17.01 15.96
N LYS A 83 -0.77 -16.17 14.96
CA LYS A 83 0.10 -14.99 15.10
C LYS A 83 -0.82 -13.83 15.46
N LYS A 84 -0.54 -13.12 16.56
CA LYS A 84 -1.24 -11.88 16.93
C LYS A 84 -0.98 -10.77 15.89
N PHE A 85 -1.53 -10.91 14.70
CA PHE A 85 -1.57 -9.87 13.70
C PHE A 85 -2.49 -8.77 14.18
N VAL A 86 -2.12 -7.53 13.88
CA VAL A 86 -2.88 -6.34 14.29
C VAL A 86 -4.10 -6.15 13.38
N VAL A 87 -4.02 -6.58 12.12
CA VAL A 87 -5.05 -6.41 11.10
C VAL A 87 -5.24 -7.71 10.33
N LYS A 88 -6.47 -8.10 10.01
CA LYS A 88 -6.71 -9.26 9.15
C LYS A 88 -6.36 -8.94 7.70
N LEU A 89 -5.84 -9.90 6.94
CA LEU A 89 -5.48 -9.65 5.54
C LEU A 89 -6.69 -9.17 4.70
N GLU A 90 -7.88 -9.74 4.94
CA GLU A 90 -9.12 -9.34 4.24
C GLU A 90 -9.53 -7.90 4.57
N GLU A 91 -9.42 -7.50 5.83
CA GLU A 91 -9.70 -6.13 6.28
C GLU A 91 -8.75 -5.14 5.60
N LEU A 92 -7.45 -5.45 5.58
CA LEU A 92 -6.46 -4.62 4.90
C LEU A 92 -6.73 -4.50 3.39
N LYS A 93 -7.17 -5.58 2.74
CA LYS A 93 -7.58 -5.55 1.33
C LYS A 93 -8.79 -4.65 1.13
N GLY A 94 -9.81 -4.76 1.99
CA GLY A 94 -10.99 -3.89 1.95
C GLY A 94 -10.64 -2.41 2.09
N MET A 95 -9.77 -2.07 3.05
CA MET A 95 -9.28 -0.70 3.22
C MET A 95 -8.53 -0.18 1.98
N LEU A 96 -7.75 -1.04 1.31
CA LEU A 96 -7.05 -0.66 0.09
C LEU A 96 -7.99 -0.47 -1.08
N ASP A 97 -8.95 -1.36 -1.27
CA ASP A 97 -9.95 -1.25 -2.34
C ASP A 97 -10.77 0.04 -2.18
N GLU A 98 -11.19 0.36 -0.95
CA GLU A 98 -11.85 1.63 -0.63
C GLU A 98 -10.92 2.83 -0.89
N TRP A 99 -9.66 2.76 -0.46
CA TRP A 99 -8.69 3.84 -0.68
C TRP A 99 -8.46 4.11 -2.18
N PHE A 100 -8.28 3.07 -3.00
CA PHE A 100 -8.13 3.22 -4.45
C PHE A 100 -9.40 3.74 -5.10
N PHE A 101 -10.57 3.28 -4.65
CA PHE A 101 -11.86 3.77 -5.13
C PHE A 101 -12.01 5.27 -4.86
N LEU A 102 -11.83 5.71 -3.61
CA LEU A 102 -11.97 7.12 -3.23
C LEU A 102 -10.93 8.02 -3.90
N ASN A 103 -9.71 7.52 -4.18
CA ASN A 103 -8.69 8.30 -4.90
C ASN A 103 -8.92 8.35 -6.42
N GLY A 104 -9.62 7.36 -6.98
CA GLY A 104 -9.87 7.25 -8.42
C GLY A 104 -11.24 7.73 -8.87
N VAL A 105 -12.18 7.90 -7.95
CA VAL A 105 -13.54 8.29 -8.29
C VAL A 105 -13.60 9.75 -8.72
N PHE A 106 -14.39 10.01 -9.75
CA PHE A 106 -14.71 11.38 -10.14
C PHE A 106 -15.60 12.01 -9.07
N ASN A 107 -15.20 13.15 -8.50
CA ASN A 107 -16.04 13.93 -7.58
C ASN A 107 -16.40 15.28 -8.20
N ILE A 108 -17.69 15.56 -8.42
CA ILE A 108 -18.12 16.82 -9.07
C ILE A 108 -17.70 18.08 -8.30
N GLY A 109 -17.61 18.00 -6.97
CA GLY A 109 -17.16 19.11 -6.13
C GLY A 109 -15.69 19.48 -6.33
N ASP A 110 -14.84 18.52 -6.70
CA ASP A 110 -13.43 18.77 -6.98
C ASP A 110 -13.23 19.48 -8.33
N TRP A 111 -14.09 19.19 -9.31
CA TRP A 111 -14.01 19.77 -10.65
C TRP A 111 -14.75 21.09 -10.77
N ILE A 112 -15.85 21.21 -10.02
CA ILE A 112 -16.78 22.32 -10.11
C ILE A 112 -17.06 22.84 -8.68
N PRO A 113 -16.13 23.64 -8.09
CA PRO A 113 -16.13 23.95 -6.66
C PRO A 113 -17.40 24.59 -6.11
N TRP A 114 -18.13 25.37 -6.91
CA TRP A 114 -19.40 25.98 -6.50
C TRP A 114 -20.55 24.98 -6.30
N LEU A 115 -20.41 23.73 -6.75
CA LEU A 115 -21.38 22.62 -6.55
C LEU A 115 -20.93 21.66 -5.44
N SER A 116 -19.79 21.91 -4.79
CA SER A 116 -19.24 21.05 -3.74
C SER A 116 -20.22 20.82 -2.59
N PHE A 117 -21.02 21.83 -2.23
CA PHE A 117 -22.00 21.76 -1.14
C PHE A 117 -23.14 20.75 -1.37
N LEU A 118 -23.37 20.34 -2.62
CA LEU A 118 -24.44 19.38 -2.93
C LEU A 118 -24.05 17.95 -2.61
N ASP A 119 -22.75 17.65 -2.50
CA ASP A 119 -22.18 16.30 -2.36
C ASP A 119 -22.98 15.23 -3.11
N VAL A 120 -23.22 15.47 -4.41
CA VAL A 120 -24.13 14.67 -5.25
C VAL A 120 -23.79 13.17 -5.22
N GLN A 121 -22.55 12.84 -4.89
CA GLN A 121 -22.02 11.48 -4.90
C GLN A 121 -21.82 10.88 -3.50
N GLY A 122 -22.04 11.65 -2.43
CA GLY A 122 -22.01 11.16 -1.06
C GLY A 122 -20.61 10.84 -0.51
N TYR A 123 -19.55 11.39 -1.12
CA TYR A 123 -18.16 11.06 -0.75
C TYR A 123 -17.58 12.01 0.29
N VAL A 124 -18.15 13.21 0.42
CA VAL A 124 -17.66 14.25 1.32
C VAL A 124 -18.74 14.53 2.36
N LYS A 125 -18.67 13.82 3.50
CA LYS A 125 -19.55 14.06 4.65
C LYS A 125 -19.42 15.49 5.20
#